data_AF-A0A937N8V4-F1
#
_entry.id   AF-A0A937N8V4-F1
#
_cell.length_a   1.000
_cell.length_b   1.000
_cell.length_c   1.000
_cell.angle_alpha   90.00
_cell.angle_beta   90.00
_cell.angle_gamma   90.00
#
_symmetry.space_group_name_H-M   'P 1'
#
loop_
_entity.id
_entity.type
_entity.pdbx_description
1 polymer ?
#
loop_
_entity_poly.entity_id
_entity_poly.type
_entity_poly.pdbx_seq_one_letter_code
_entity_poly.pdbx_strand_id
1 'polypeptide(L)'
;MSRRDFLVLSFLLSAAASVATTLPDFANCHAKPPRPSPPVRGLANGPLRVHPDNPRYFIDDSGRAIYLAGHQWFNDVQHNAWNCPVKVDWNRYLDFMNERKLNYLRNWIVWSVGDPTAGRPTPLMPFNRTGPGKALDGKPKFDLRQFDPAFFERLRSQLGAAQDRGIYVSIMLFEVYGFMDRDGIYPKSLWAGNVFHGPNNVNNIDLDENGDGHGLEFFFTSDPQVRDIQRAWTKKVIDAANEFDNVFFEIANELEAKPWQYEMIQFVKEYEATKPKQHLVYMSPGGRNRNGGWSRLPKEELVGSPADLYSVTRGWSKSYRGDPPIEPGGKPVFMDMDHVAVDKDGDNDWNNNPTMPWKLLTRGYHQCIYDHDYWKPTTNRTAWDATRYNIGATVEYANRMDLAGMHPRDDMASTKYCLTNPGREYLIFQPESGAFTVKGLKPGGTYRFEWYEVASHSTKSRGSLDATASVRQFDAPFNNAVLYLVLDEQGSANQ
;
A
#
# COMPACT_ATOMS: atom_id res chain seq x y z
N MET A 1 -53.52 -9.13 9.39
CA MET A 1 -54.16 -7.92 9.98
C MET A 1 -53.46 -7.59 11.29
N SER A 2 -53.32 -6.29 11.53
CA SER A 2 -52.49 -5.52 12.45
C SER A 2 -52.42 -5.88 13.96
N ARG A 3 -51.24 -5.55 14.55
CA ARG A 3 -50.97 -4.67 15.73
C ARG A 3 -51.47 -5.14 17.11
N ARG A 4 -50.59 -5.39 18.08
CA ARG A 4 -49.79 -4.48 18.95
C ARG A 4 -50.51 -4.12 20.27
N ASP A 5 -49.77 -4.39 21.36
CA ASP A 5 -49.69 -3.72 22.66
C ASP A 5 -50.79 -3.95 23.72
N PHE A 6 -50.36 -4.15 24.98
CA PHE A 6 -50.84 -3.52 26.24
C PHE A 6 -50.00 -4.08 27.43
N LEU A 7 -48.98 -3.35 27.93
CA LEU A 7 -48.94 -2.49 29.15
C LEU A 7 -49.11 -3.25 30.49
N VAL A 8 -48.04 -3.43 31.30
CA VAL A 8 -47.54 -2.58 32.43
C VAL A 8 -48.32 -2.78 33.75
N LEU A 9 -47.64 -3.14 34.85
CA LEU A 9 -47.52 -2.28 36.05
C LEU A 9 -46.63 -2.89 37.16
N SER A 10 -45.87 -1.98 37.79
CA SER A 10 -44.92 -2.13 38.88
C SER A 10 -45.57 -2.14 40.28
N PHE A 11 -44.89 -2.66 41.30
CA PHE A 11 -45.01 -2.17 42.69
C PHE A 11 -43.68 -2.24 43.44
N LEU A 12 -43.31 -1.10 44.03
CA LEU A 12 -42.24 -0.86 45.00
C LEU A 12 -42.76 -1.19 46.42
N LEU A 13 -41.92 -1.71 47.32
CA LEU A 13 -41.28 -0.89 48.36
C LEU A 13 -40.38 -1.72 49.31
N SER A 14 -39.36 -1.01 49.76
CA SER A 14 -38.19 -1.32 50.57
C SER A 14 -38.43 -1.51 52.08
N ALA A 15 -37.57 -2.29 52.72
CA ALA A 15 -37.14 -2.08 54.11
C ALA A 15 -35.69 -2.54 54.28
N ALA A 16 -34.86 -1.65 54.84
CA ALA A 16 -33.44 -1.86 55.13
C ALA A 16 -33.22 -2.10 56.63
N ALA A 17 -32.26 -2.97 56.98
CA ALA A 17 -31.53 -2.91 58.24
C ALA A 17 -30.17 -3.62 58.09
N SER A 18 -29.11 -2.91 58.43
CA SER A 18 -27.70 -3.30 58.34
C SER A 18 -27.26 -4.24 59.46
N VAL A 19 -26.42 -5.24 59.14
CA VAL A 19 -25.40 -5.79 60.04
C VAL A 19 -24.12 -6.03 59.22
N ALA A 20 -22.99 -5.63 59.79
CA ALA A 20 -21.70 -5.53 59.16
C ALA A 20 -20.88 -6.83 59.16
N THR A 21 -20.03 -6.94 58.12
CA THR A 21 -18.69 -7.55 58.08
C THR A 21 -18.52 -9.05 58.34
N THR A 22 -18.43 -9.81 57.24
CA THR A 22 -17.32 -10.73 56.94
C THR A 22 -17.14 -10.80 55.42
N LEU A 23 -16.04 -10.24 54.89
CA LEU A 23 -15.65 -10.40 53.48
C LEU A 23 -15.01 -11.79 53.29
N PRO A 24 -15.43 -12.61 52.32
CA PRO A 24 -14.60 -13.68 51.80
C PRO A 24 -13.57 -13.09 50.82
N ASP A 25 -12.32 -13.49 50.97
CA ASP A 25 -11.24 -13.28 49.99
C ASP A 25 -11.68 -13.77 48.60
N PHE A 26 -11.99 -12.83 47.69
CA PHE A 26 -12.05 -13.13 46.26
C PHE A 26 -10.65 -12.97 45.68
N ALA A 27 -9.86 -14.03 45.85
CA ALA A 27 -8.65 -14.23 45.08
C ALA A 27 -9.00 -14.28 43.57
N ASN A 28 -8.25 -13.48 42.81
CA ASN A 28 -8.17 -13.42 41.36
C ASN A 28 -8.51 -14.74 40.64
N CYS A 29 -9.67 -14.77 39.97
CA CYS A 29 -9.88 -15.64 38.82
C CYS A 29 -9.88 -14.78 37.55
N HIS A 30 -8.68 -14.50 37.04
CA HIS A 30 -8.51 -14.04 35.66
C HIS A 30 -8.88 -15.19 34.72
N ALA A 31 -10.14 -15.25 34.30
CA ALA A 31 -10.53 -16.04 33.14
C ALA A 31 -9.77 -15.50 31.93
N LYS A 32 -8.92 -16.34 31.32
CA LYS A 32 -8.22 -16.00 30.07
C LYS A 32 -9.23 -15.66 28.98
N PRO A 33 -9.00 -14.62 28.16
CA PRO A 33 -9.84 -14.36 27.01
C PRO A 33 -9.77 -15.58 26.06
N PRO A 34 -10.90 -15.96 25.42
CA PRO A 34 -10.91 -17.02 24.43
C PRO A 34 -9.97 -16.67 23.26
N ARG A 35 -9.30 -17.70 22.73
CA ARG A 35 -8.38 -17.60 21.60
C ARG A 35 -9.12 -16.99 20.39
N PRO A 36 -8.60 -15.93 19.74
CA PRO A 36 -9.22 -15.44 18.53
C PRO A 36 -9.19 -16.52 17.45
N SER A 37 -10.32 -16.71 16.79
CA SER A 37 -10.45 -17.47 15.55
C SER A 37 -9.40 -16.99 14.53
N PRO A 38 -8.96 -17.83 13.57
CA PRO A 38 -8.10 -17.36 12.49
C PRO A 38 -8.76 -16.14 11.81
N PRO A 39 -8.05 -15.01 11.65
CA PRO A 39 -8.70 -13.77 11.28
C PRO A 39 -9.22 -13.85 9.85
N VAL A 40 -10.53 -13.65 9.70
CA VAL A 40 -11.09 -13.10 8.47
C VAL A 40 -10.38 -11.76 8.25
N ARG A 41 -9.96 -11.48 7.02
CA ARG A 41 -9.40 -10.19 6.63
C ARG A 41 -10.26 -9.07 7.22
N GLY A 42 -9.69 -8.32 8.16
CA GLY A 42 -10.40 -7.24 8.84
C GLY A 42 -10.64 -6.08 7.88
N LEU A 43 -11.80 -5.45 8.00
CA LEU A 43 -11.99 -4.11 7.45
C LEU A 43 -11.05 -3.15 8.18
N ALA A 44 -10.66 -2.06 7.52
CA ALA A 44 -9.91 -1.00 8.18
C ALA A 44 -10.72 -0.46 9.37
N ASN A 45 -10.05 -0.24 10.50
CA ASN A 45 -10.68 0.27 11.72
C ASN A 45 -9.96 1.56 12.13
N GLY A 46 -10.40 2.70 11.61
CA GLY A 46 -9.65 3.95 11.72
C GLY A 46 -8.48 4.05 10.72
N PRO A 47 -7.94 5.27 10.51
CA PRO A 47 -6.82 5.49 9.60
C PRO A 47 -5.55 4.78 10.09
N LEU A 48 -4.76 4.28 9.14
CA LEU A 48 -3.46 3.67 9.45
C LEU A 48 -2.52 4.68 10.11
N ARG A 49 -1.70 4.18 11.03
CA ARG A 49 -0.58 4.87 11.67
C ARG A 49 0.66 3.98 11.61
N VAL A 50 1.85 4.56 11.79
CA VAL A 50 3.07 3.76 12.01
C VAL A 50 2.94 3.03 13.35
N HIS A 51 3.22 1.73 13.38
CA HIS A 51 3.11 0.96 14.61
C HIS A 51 4.18 1.41 15.63
N PRO A 52 3.79 1.75 16.88
CA PRO A 52 4.71 2.36 17.85
C PRO A 52 5.84 1.42 18.27
N ASP A 53 5.55 0.14 18.47
CA ASP A 53 6.56 -0.84 18.93
C ASP A 53 7.38 -1.46 17.78
N ASN A 54 6.87 -1.41 16.55
CA ASN A 54 7.54 -1.97 15.38
C ASN A 54 7.28 -1.10 14.15
N PRO A 55 8.04 -0.01 13.96
CA PRO A 55 7.76 1.00 12.95
C PRO A 55 8.00 0.51 11.51
N ARG A 56 8.23 -0.79 11.29
CA ARG A 56 8.21 -1.42 9.96
C ARG A 56 6.80 -1.66 9.45
N TYR A 57 5.82 -1.75 10.35
CA TYR A 57 4.43 -2.08 10.05
C TYR A 57 3.49 -0.94 10.41
N PHE A 58 2.25 -1.06 9.95
CA PHE A 58 1.18 -0.13 10.32
C PHE A 58 0.37 -0.65 11.50
N ILE A 59 -0.45 0.21 12.08
CA ILE A 59 -1.46 -0.12 13.09
C ILE A 59 -2.71 0.74 12.81
N ASP A 60 -3.87 0.21 13.14
CA ASP A 60 -5.13 0.96 13.18
C ASP A 60 -5.79 0.81 14.57
N ASP A 61 -7.03 1.21 14.74
CA ASP A 61 -7.75 1.15 16.02
C ASP A 61 -8.07 -0.30 16.45
N SER A 62 -7.78 -1.31 15.61
CA SER A 62 -7.80 -2.72 16.04
C SER A 62 -6.62 -3.09 16.95
N GLY A 63 -5.57 -2.26 16.99
CA GLY A 63 -4.37 -2.51 17.81
C GLY A 63 -3.43 -3.58 17.26
N ARG A 64 -3.67 -4.10 16.05
CA ARG A 64 -2.83 -5.13 15.42
C ARG A 64 -1.84 -4.51 14.44
N ALA A 65 -0.65 -5.09 14.37
CA ALA A 65 0.30 -4.79 13.31
C ALA A 65 -0.25 -5.24 11.94
N ILE A 66 -0.20 -4.34 10.95
CA ILE A 66 -0.78 -4.50 9.62
C ILE A 66 0.33 -4.50 8.58
N TYR A 67 0.32 -5.55 7.76
CA TYR A 67 1.13 -5.71 6.57
C TYR A 67 0.32 -5.35 5.33
N LEU A 68 0.92 -4.59 4.41
CA LEU A 68 0.30 -4.16 3.15
C LEU A 68 1.05 -4.77 1.98
N ALA A 69 0.31 -5.47 1.14
CA ALA A 69 0.83 -6.09 -0.06
C ALA A 69 -0.25 -6.17 -1.15
N GLY A 70 0.09 -5.70 -2.35
CA GLY A 70 -0.86 -5.77 -3.44
C GLY A 70 -0.32 -5.21 -4.75
N HIS A 71 -1.11 -4.40 -5.43
CA HIS A 71 -1.09 -4.30 -6.89
C HIS A 71 -1.31 -2.86 -7.37
N GLN A 72 -0.77 -2.54 -8.55
CA GLN A 72 -1.08 -1.32 -9.29
C GLN A 72 -1.09 -1.56 -10.80
N TRP A 73 -1.82 -0.71 -11.54
CA TRP A 73 -1.89 -0.77 -13.01
C TRP A 73 -2.27 0.58 -13.68
N PHE A 74 -2.11 1.72 -12.98
CA PHE A 74 -2.20 3.12 -13.42
C PHE A 74 -3.50 3.63 -14.10
N ASN A 75 -4.38 2.74 -14.56
CA ASN A 75 -5.72 3.05 -15.08
C ASN A 75 -6.80 2.61 -14.08
N ASP A 76 -6.86 3.26 -12.93
CA ASP A 76 -7.76 2.92 -11.83
C ASP A 76 -8.88 3.95 -11.69
N VAL A 77 -8.54 5.22 -11.47
CA VAL A 77 -9.54 6.28 -11.25
C VAL A 77 -10.13 6.74 -12.57
N GLN A 78 -9.32 6.95 -13.60
CA GLN A 78 -9.76 7.57 -14.85
C GLN A 78 -9.79 6.56 -16.00
N HIS A 79 -10.87 6.60 -16.79
CA HIS A 79 -10.96 5.84 -18.05
C HIS A 79 -10.06 6.45 -19.11
N ASN A 80 -9.51 5.61 -19.97
CA ASN A 80 -8.65 6.03 -21.07
C ASN A 80 -7.39 6.83 -20.67
N ALA A 81 -6.96 6.76 -19.41
CA ALA A 81 -5.77 7.46 -18.98
C ALA A 81 -4.53 6.95 -19.74
N TRP A 82 -3.51 7.80 -19.82
CA TRP A 82 -2.22 7.45 -20.42
C TRP A 82 -2.29 7.01 -21.89
N ASN A 83 -3.21 7.59 -22.67
CA ASN A 83 -3.41 7.25 -24.08
C ASN A 83 -3.80 5.80 -24.35
N CYS A 84 -4.36 5.10 -23.37
CA CYS A 84 -4.74 3.73 -23.57
C CYS A 84 -6.24 3.50 -23.41
N PRO A 85 -6.93 2.98 -24.44
CA PRO A 85 -8.38 2.95 -24.52
C PRO A 85 -9.00 1.84 -23.64
N VAL A 86 -8.94 2.01 -22.32
CA VAL A 86 -9.50 1.07 -21.33
C VAL A 86 -10.62 1.73 -20.52
N LYS A 87 -11.74 1.00 -20.42
CA LYS A 87 -12.80 1.29 -19.45
C LYS A 87 -12.59 0.43 -18.21
N VAL A 88 -12.43 1.09 -17.07
CA VAL A 88 -12.19 0.45 -15.78
C VAL A 88 -13.49 -0.13 -15.23
N ASP A 89 -13.56 -1.45 -15.12
CA ASP A 89 -14.55 -2.14 -14.28
C ASP A 89 -14.00 -2.27 -12.86
N TRP A 90 -14.34 -1.31 -12.01
CA TRP A 90 -13.76 -1.19 -10.67
C TRP A 90 -14.11 -2.37 -9.77
N ASN A 91 -15.37 -2.81 -9.77
CA ASN A 91 -15.79 -3.91 -8.92
C ASN A 91 -15.09 -5.22 -9.32
N ARG A 92 -15.02 -5.50 -10.63
CA ARG A 92 -14.29 -6.66 -11.13
C ARG A 92 -12.81 -6.62 -10.75
N TYR A 93 -12.19 -5.44 -10.76
CA TYR A 93 -10.80 -5.28 -10.35
C TYR A 93 -10.61 -5.57 -8.85
N LEU A 94 -11.48 -5.05 -7.98
CA LEU A 94 -11.39 -5.35 -6.55
C LEU A 94 -11.73 -6.82 -6.24
N ASP A 95 -12.65 -7.43 -6.97
CA ASP A 95 -12.97 -8.85 -6.82
C ASP A 95 -11.77 -9.72 -7.25
N PHE A 96 -11.09 -9.38 -8.35
CA PHE A 96 -9.83 -10.00 -8.77
C PHE A 96 -8.74 -9.92 -7.68
N MET A 97 -8.61 -8.77 -7.01
CA MET A 97 -7.67 -8.59 -5.90
C MET A 97 -8.05 -9.45 -4.69
N ASN A 98 -9.34 -9.52 -4.35
CA ASN A 98 -9.84 -10.32 -3.23
C ASN A 98 -9.67 -11.83 -3.45
N GLU A 99 -9.93 -12.33 -4.66
CA GLU A 99 -9.68 -13.73 -5.04
C GLU A 99 -8.22 -14.12 -4.78
N ARG A 100 -7.29 -13.17 -4.97
CA ARG A 100 -5.85 -13.32 -4.73
C ARG A 100 -5.42 -12.83 -3.35
N LYS A 101 -6.34 -12.48 -2.46
CA LYS A 101 -6.09 -12.02 -1.08
C LYS A 101 -5.16 -10.80 -0.97
N LEU A 102 -5.13 -9.94 -2.00
CA LEU A 102 -4.34 -8.72 -2.01
C LEU A 102 -5.04 -7.64 -1.17
N ASN A 103 -4.30 -6.89 -0.36
CA ASN A 103 -4.87 -5.90 0.55
C ASN A 103 -4.44 -4.46 0.35
N TYR A 104 -3.67 -4.18 -0.68
CA TYR A 104 -3.19 -2.85 -0.98
C TYR A 104 -3.28 -2.51 -2.47
N LEU A 105 -3.69 -1.29 -2.77
CA LEU A 105 -3.79 -0.73 -4.10
C LEU A 105 -3.14 0.65 -4.13
N ARG A 106 -2.27 0.89 -5.12
CA ARG A 106 -1.73 2.22 -5.41
C ARG A 106 -2.52 2.86 -6.55
N ASN A 107 -3.22 3.95 -6.25
CA ASN A 107 -4.13 4.64 -7.18
C ASN A 107 -3.48 5.86 -7.84
N TRP A 108 -3.59 5.95 -9.16
CA TRP A 108 -3.03 7.03 -9.97
C TRP A 108 -4.09 8.05 -10.40
N ILE A 109 -3.68 9.32 -10.53
CA ILE A 109 -4.51 10.40 -11.08
C ILE A 109 -3.72 11.08 -12.19
N VAL A 110 -4.27 11.09 -13.41
CA VAL A 110 -3.63 11.71 -14.58
C VAL A 110 -4.13 13.14 -14.79
N TRP A 111 -3.19 14.03 -15.12
CA TRP A 111 -3.47 15.45 -15.36
C TRP A 111 -3.74 15.82 -16.82
N SER A 112 -3.86 14.80 -17.67
CA SER A 112 -4.02 14.94 -19.12
C SER A 112 -5.19 14.13 -19.67
N VAL A 113 -5.85 14.71 -20.67
CA VAL A 113 -6.84 14.01 -21.48
C VAL A 113 -6.22 13.04 -22.49
N GLY A 114 -4.89 12.93 -22.53
CA GLY A 114 -4.16 12.19 -23.55
C GLY A 114 -3.92 13.01 -24.82
N ASP A 115 -3.65 12.33 -25.92
CA ASP A 115 -3.52 12.90 -27.25
C ASP A 115 -4.88 13.50 -27.66
N PRO A 116 -4.98 14.84 -27.76
CA PRO A 116 -6.24 15.51 -28.08
C PRO A 116 -6.78 15.12 -29.47
N THR A 117 -5.95 14.54 -30.33
CA THR A 117 -6.31 14.11 -31.69
C THR A 117 -6.74 12.63 -31.77
N ALA A 118 -6.55 11.83 -30.71
CA ALA A 118 -6.78 10.39 -30.75
C ALA A 118 -8.26 9.97 -30.74
N GLY A 119 -9.20 10.91 -30.61
CA GLY A 119 -10.64 10.66 -30.61
C GLY A 119 -11.17 9.87 -29.40
N ARG A 120 -10.31 9.52 -28.44
CA ARG A 120 -10.64 8.78 -27.22
C ARG A 120 -9.99 9.42 -25.97
N PRO A 121 -10.20 10.72 -25.73
CA PRO A 121 -9.59 11.40 -24.59
C PRO A 121 -10.08 10.83 -23.25
N THR A 122 -9.28 10.97 -22.19
CA THR A 122 -9.71 10.76 -20.79
C THR A 122 -10.94 11.63 -20.54
N PRO A 123 -12.14 11.05 -20.33
CA PRO A 123 -13.36 11.82 -20.34
C PRO A 123 -13.62 12.54 -19.02
N LEU A 124 -13.09 12.03 -17.91
CA LEU A 124 -13.29 12.55 -16.56
C LEU A 124 -11.97 13.13 -16.04
N MET A 125 -11.98 14.42 -15.75
CA MET A 125 -10.81 15.18 -15.29
C MET A 125 -11.13 15.90 -13.98
N PRO A 126 -10.12 16.27 -13.18
CA PRO A 126 -10.33 16.97 -11.91
C PRO A 126 -11.10 18.30 -12.00
N PHE A 127 -11.02 19.00 -13.13
CA PHE A 127 -11.54 20.36 -13.30
C PHE A 127 -12.72 20.41 -14.28
N ASN A 128 -13.65 21.31 -14.00
CA ASN A 128 -14.79 21.59 -14.87
C ASN A 128 -14.35 22.24 -16.18
N ARG A 129 -15.09 21.92 -17.24
CA ARG A 129 -14.99 22.61 -18.53
C ARG A 129 -16.07 23.67 -18.64
N THR A 130 -15.70 24.92 -18.39
CA THR A 130 -16.66 26.04 -18.39
C THR A 130 -16.67 26.80 -19.72
N GLY A 131 -15.55 26.78 -20.47
CA GLY A 131 -15.31 27.79 -21.49
C GLY A 131 -15.21 29.21 -20.89
N PRO A 132 -15.15 30.27 -21.71
CA PRO A 132 -15.32 30.29 -23.17
C PRO A 132 -14.14 29.69 -23.94
N GLY A 133 -14.34 29.46 -25.23
CA GLY A 133 -13.33 28.92 -26.14
C GLY A 133 -13.20 27.39 -26.08
N LYS A 134 -12.35 26.85 -26.95
CA LYS A 134 -12.07 25.41 -27.05
C LYS A 134 -10.64 25.11 -26.60
N ALA A 135 -10.48 24.02 -25.87
CA ALA A 135 -9.19 23.36 -25.63
C ALA A 135 -8.73 22.63 -26.90
N LEU A 136 -7.52 22.09 -26.88
CA LEU A 136 -6.89 21.42 -28.04
C LEU A 136 -7.65 20.15 -28.48
N ASP A 137 -8.41 19.53 -27.58
CA ASP A 137 -9.31 18.41 -27.89
C ASP A 137 -10.67 18.84 -28.50
N GLY A 138 -10.84 20.14 -28.76
CA GLY A 138 -12.05 20.72 -29.35
C GLY A 138 -13.24 20.88 -28.39
N LYS A 139 -13.12 20.42 -27.13
CA LYS A 139 -14.12 20.60 -26.08
C LYS A 139 -13.92 21.96 -25.37
N PRO A 140 -14.87 22.44 -24.53
CA PRO A 140 -14.67 23.68 -23.80
C PRO A 140 -13.42 23.63 -22.92
N LYS A 141 -12.74 24.77 -22.76
CA LYS A 141 -11.57 24.92 -21.89
C LYS A 141 -11.91 24.65 -20.43
N PHE A 142 -10.93 24.15 -19.68
CA PHE A 142 -11.01 23.92 -18.24
C PHE A 142 -10.96 25.24 -17.45
N ASP A 143 -11.65 25.28 -16.31
CA ASP A 143 -11.41 26.26 -15.25
C ASP A 143 -10.71 25.57 -14.06
N LEU A 144 -9.42 25.85 -13.91
CA LEU A 144 -8.54 25.29 -12.89
C LEU A 144 -8.88 25.75 -11.46
N ARG A 145 -9.87 26.64 -11.29
CA ARG A 145 -10.43 27.04 -9.99
C ARG A 145 -11.77 26.37 -9.68
N GLN A 146 -12.32 25.57 -10.60
CA GLN A 146 -13.59 24.86 -10.42
C GLN A 146 -13.39 23.36 -10.61
N PHE A 147 -13.55 22.61 -9.53
CA PHE A 147 -13.48 21.15 -9.56
C PHE A 147 -14.73 20.53 -10.19
N ASP A 148 -14.56 19.44 -10.94
CA ASP A 148 -15.66 18.63 -11.47
C ASP A 148 -16.21 17.70 -10.36
N PRO A 149 -17.45 17.90 -9.88
CA PRO A 149 -18.03 17.05 -8.84
C PRO A 149 -18.05 15.56 -9.22
N ALA A 150 -18.23 15.23 -10.50
CA ALA A 150 -18.30 13.85 -10.97
C ALA A 150 -16.97 13.11 -10.77
N PHE A 151 -15.84 13.82 -10.82
CA PHE A 151 -14.52 13.23 -10.53
C PHE A 151 -14.46 12.76 -9.08
N PHE A 152 -14.89 13.60 -8.14
CA PHE A 152 -14.83 13.30 -6.71
C PHE A 152 -15.91 12.31 -6.28
N GLU A 153 -17.08 12.31 -6.90
CA GLU A 153 -18.09 11.26 -6.71
C GLU A 153 -17.55 9.89 -7.12
N ARG A 154 -16.85 9.82 -8.26
CA ARG A 154 -16.19 8.58 -8.69
C ARG A 154 -15.09 8.15 -7.71
N LEU A 155 -14.20 9.07 -7.32
CA LEU A 155 -13.14 8.78 -6.36
C LEU A 155 -13.73 8.22 -5.05
N ARG A 156 -14.72 8.90 -4.45
CA ARG A 156 -15.39 8.45 -3.22
C ARG A 156 -16.03 7.08 -3.38
N SER A 157 -16.75 6.85 -4.48
CA SER A 157 -17.36 5.55 -4.76
C SER A 157 -16.31 4.44 -4.86
N GLN A 158 -15.16 4.71 -5.47
CA GLN A 158 -14.08 3.73 -5.61
C GLN A 158 -13.41 3.42 -4.26
N LEU A 159 -13.15 4.44 -3.44
CA LEU A 159 -12.58 4.29 -2.10
C LEU A 159 -13.51 3.50 -1.18
N GLY A 160 -14.81 3.81 -1.17
CA GLY A 160 -15.81 3.06 -0.40
C GLY A 160 -15.89 1.59 -0.81
N ALA A 161 -15.94 1.31 -2.12
CA ALA A 161 -15.96 -0.07 -2.62
C ALA A 161 -14.70 -0.88 -2.25
N ALA A 162 -13.54 -0.21 -2.18
CA ALA A 162 -12.29 -0.81 -1.70
C ALA A 162 -12.33 -1.04 -0.17
N GLN A 163 -12.89 -0.10 0.59
CA GLN A 163 -13.05 -0.23 2.04
C GLN A 163 -13.92 -1.42 2.41
N ASP A 164 -15.06 -1.59 1.75
CA ASP A 164 -16.00 -2.72 1.93
C ASP A 164 -15.35 -4.09 1.66
N ARG A 165 -14.21 -4.09 0.96
CA ARG A 165 -13.41 -5.28 0.61
C ARG A 165 -12.13 -5.40 1.41
N GLY A 166 -11.88 -4.50 2.37
CA GLY A 166 -10.67 -4.47 3.19
C GLY A 166 -9.40 -4.18 2.39
N ILE A 167 -9.50 -3.43 1.28
CA ILE A 167 -8.37 -3.01 0.45
C ILE A 167 -7.95 -1.60 0.86
N TYR A 168 -6.71 -1.44 1.30
CA TYR A 168 -6.11 -0.13 1.54
C TYR A 168 -5.69 0.52 0.22
N VAL A 169 -5.84 1.83 0.12
CA VAL A 169 -5.59 2.61 -1.08
C VAL A 169 -4.62 3.75 -0.75
N SER A 170 -3.48 3.81 -1.45
CA SER A 170 -2.72 5.05 -1.53
C SER A 170 -3.23 5.89 -2.69
N ILE A 171 -3.53 7.16 -2.45
CA ILE A 171 -3.93 8.10 -3.50
C ILE A 171 -2.70 8.93 -3.87
N MET A 172 -2.22 8.74 -5.09
CA MET A 172 -1.18 9.58 -5.66
C MET A 172 -1.74 10.93 -6.05
N LEU A 173 -1.34 11.98 -5.34
CA LEU A 173 -1.83 13.33 -5.54
C LEU A 173 -1.32 13.94 -6.84
N PHE A 174 -0.09 13.60 -7.24
CA PHE A 174 0.56 14.16 -8.41
C PHE A 174 1.41 13.13 -9.17
N GLU A 175 1.60 13.37 -10.45
CA GLU A 175 2.42 12.54 -11.34
C GLU A 175 3.10 13.43 -12.37
N VAL A 176 4.30 13.05 -12.82
CA VAL A 176 5.11 13.87 -13.75
C VAL A 176 4.81 13.62 -15.23
N TYR A 177 4.28 12.45 -15.58
CA TYR A 177 4.12 11.96 -16.93
C TYR A 177 3.08 12.73 -17.75
N GLY A 178 1.99 13.20 -17.14
CA GLY A 178 1.01 14.07 -17.75
C GLY A 178 1.59 15.43 -18.14
N PHE A 179 2.70 15.84 -17.54
CA PHE A 179 3.40 17.10 -17.81
C PHE A 179 4.51 16.96 -18.85
N MET A 180 4.81 15.74 -19.31
CA MET A 180 5.93 15.47 -20.22
C MET A 180 5.51 15.41 -21.69
N ASP A 181 6.44 15.81 -22.57
CA ASP A 181 6.27 15.63 -24.02
C ASP A 181 6.46 14.18 -24.48
N ARG A 182 7.38 13.45 -23.85
CA ARG A 182 7.64 12.03 -24.14
C ARG A 182 8.36 11.36 -22.99
N ASP A 183 8.09 10.07 -22.79
CA ASP A 183 9.00 9.18 -22.08
C ASP A 183 9.43 8.01 -22.95
N GLY A 184 10.68 8.03 -23.44
CA GLY A 184 11.17 6.96 -24.31
C GLY A 184 10.45 6.91 -25.67
N ILE A 185 10.06 5.70 -26.09
CA ILE A 185 9.53 5.39 -27.44
C ILE A 185 7.98 5.38 -27.44
N TYR A 186 7.32 5.37 -26.28
CA TYR A 186 5.86 5.20 -26.12
C TYR A 186 5.40 5.86 -24.80
N PRO A 187 4.21 6.52 -24.70
CA PRO A 187 3.25 6.92 -25.73
C PRO A 187 3.53 8.33 -26.29
N LYS A 188 2.66 8.79 -27.21
CA LYS A 188 2.58 10.20 -27.62
C LYS A 188 2.45 11.13 -26.42
N SER A 189 2.96 12.34 -26.57
CA SER A 189 2.87 13.45 -25.61
C SER A 189 1.53 13.53 -24.90
N LEU A 190 1.59 13.59 -23.58
CA LEU A 190 0.45 13.89 -22.73
C LEU A 190 0.35 15.39 -22.47
N TRP A 191 1.43 16.16 -22.69
CA TRP A 191 1.46 17.58 -22.42
C TRP A 191 0.39 18.37 -23.21
N ALA A 192 0.21 18.06 -24.50
CA ALA A 192 -0.82 18.71 -25.32
C ALA A 192 -2.26 18.52 -24.79
N GLY A 193 -2.52 17.42 -24.08
CA GLY A 193 -3.80 17.15 -23.42
C GLY A 193 -3.85 17.58 -21.95
N ASN A 194 -2.75 18.09 -21.38
CA ASN A 194 -2.69 18.47 -19.98
C ASN A 194 -3.61 19.66 -19.69
N VAL A 195 -4.28 19.64 -18.55
CA VAL A 195 -5.20 20.72 -18.14
C VAL A 195 -4.50 22.07 -17.93
N PHE A 196 -3.20 22.05 -17.61
CA PHE A 196 -2.36 23.23 -17.41
C PHE A 196 -1.63 23.72 -18.67
N HIS A 197 -1.79 23.04 -19.80
CA HIS A 197 -1.30 23.54 -21.08
C HIS A 197 -2.06 24.83 -21.45
N GLY A 198 -1.37 25.91 -21.84
CA GLY A 198 -1.97 27.25 -22.00
C GLY A 198 -3.30 27.29 -22.77
N PRO A 199 -3.35 26.74 -23.99
CA PRO A 199 -4.58 26.57 -24.77
C PRO A 199 -5.75 25.84 -24.08
N ASN A 200 -5.52 25.02 -23.06
CA ASN A 200 -6.54 24.14 -22.50
C ASN A 200 -7.34 24.74 -21.32
N ASN A 201 -6.89 25.85 -20.73
CA ASN A 201 -7.57 26.47 -19.59
C ASN A 201 -7.95 27.94 -19.83
N VAL A 202 -8.93 28.42 -19.06
CA VAL A 202 -9.40 29.83 -19.11
C VAL A 202 -8.67 30.73 -18.12
N ASN A 203 -7.79 30.16 -17.29
CA ASN A 203 -7.12 30.85 -16.20
C ASN A 203 -5.86 31.61 -16.63
N ASN A 204 -5.52 31.56 -17.93
CA ASN A 204 -4.30 32.14 -18.52
C ASN A 204 -3.02 31.59 -17.86
N ILE A 205 -3.02 30.30 -17.52
CA ILE A 205 -1.85 29.59 -16.99
C ILE A 205 -1.25 28.76 -18.12
N ASP A 206 0.04 28.88 -18.35
CA ASP A 206 0.82 28.00 -19.21
C ASP A 206 2.10 27.61 -18.48
N LEU A 207 2.32 26.30 -18.27
CA LEU A 207 3.47 25.81 -17.50
C LEU A 207 4.67 25.48 -18.36
N ASP A 208 4.61 25.71 -19.68
CA ASP A 208 5.78 25.65 -20.55
C ASP A 208 6.45 27.04 -20.61
N GLU A 209 6.91 27.56 -19.47
CA GLU A 209 7.45 28.92 -19.33
C GLU A 209 8.73 29.12 -20.17
N ASN A 210 9.48 28.05 -20.41
CA ASN A 210 10.78 28.07 -21.09
C ASN A 210 10.70 27.62 -22.57
N GLY A 211 9.54 27.16 -23.04
CA GLY A 211 9.29 26.73 -24.42
C GLY A 211 9.98 25.43 -24.80
N ASP A 212 10.28 24.55 -23.85
CA ASP A 212 10.92 23.26 -24.10
C ASP A 212 9.94 22.13 -24.46
N GLY A 213 8.64 22.44 -24.47
CA GLY A 213 7.58 21.54 -24.91
C GLY A 213 7.00 20.66 -23.82
N HIS A 214 7.28 20.94 -22.54
CA HIS A 214 6.68 20.24 -21.40
C HIS A 214 6.37 21.18 -20.24
N GLY A 215 5.51 20.75 -19.32
CA GLY A 215 5.01 21.59 -18.21
C GLY A 215 5.57 21.25 -16.83
N LEU A 216 6.80 20.70 -16.75
CA LEU A 216 7.36 20.23 -15.48
C LEU A 216 7.62 21.37 -14.48
N GLU A 217 7.71 22.61 -14.95
CA GLU A 217 7.67 23.85 -14.18
C GLU A 217 6.59 23.83 -13.09
N PHE A 218 5.48 23.11 -13.29
CA PHE A 218 4.46 22.89 -12.27
C PHE A 218 5.06 22.61 -10.88
N PHE A 219 6.08 21.77 -10.80
CA PHE A 219 6.69 21.32 -9.55
C PHE A 219 7.83 22.22 -9.06
N PHE A 220 8.28 23.17 -9.87
CA PHE A 220 9.45 24.02 -9.59
C PHE A 220 9.11 25.51 -9.57
N THR A 221 7.90 25.90 -9.95
CA THR A 221 7.47 27.30 -10.03
C THR A 221 7.21 27.92 -8.66
N SER A 222 7.44 29.23 -8.58
CA SER A 222 7.06 30.08 -7.45
C SER A 222 5.79 30.88 -7.71
N ASP A 223 5.10 30.66 -8.85
CA ASP A 223 3.85 31.37 -9.17
C ASP A 223 2.77 31.08 -8.11
N PRO A 224 2.31 32.10 -7.35
CA PRO A 224 1.30 31.91 -6.32
C PRO A 224 -0.01 31.33 -6.86
N GLN A 225 -0.38 31.60 -8.12
CA GLN A 225 -1.61 31.05 -8.71
C GLN A 225 -1.53 29.53 -8.87
N VAL A 226 -0.38 29.01 -9.30
CA VAL A 226 -0.15 27.57 -9.45
C VAL A 226 -0.07 26.90 -8.07
N ARG A 227 0.62 27.54 -7.11
CA ARG A 227 0.69 27.04 -5.72
C ARG A 227 -0.70 26.98 -5.07
N ASP A 228 -1.56 27.96 -5.32
CA ASP A 228 -2.93 27.97 -4.83
C ASP A 228 -3.77 26.83 -5.43
N ILE A 229 -3.63 26.56 -6.72
CA ILE A 229 -4.33 25.44 -7.39
C ILE A 229 -3.83 24.09 -6.84
N GLN A 230 -2.52 23.91 -6.67
CA GLN A 230 -1.93 22.70 -6.06
C GLN A 230 -2.50 22.45 -4.67
N ARG A 231 -2.54 23.49 -3.83
CA ARG A 231 -3.09 23.40 -2.47
C ARG A 231 -4.60 23.16 -2.47
N ALA A 232 -5.35 23.82 -3.36
CA ALA A 232 -6.79 23.63 -3.47
C ALA A 232 -7.14 22.20 -3.91
N TRP A 233 -6.37 21.65 -4.86
CA TRP A 233 -6.50 20.25 -5.30
C TRP A 233 -6.25 19.28 -4.14
N THR A 234 -5.11 19.41 -3.47
CA THR A 234 -4.75 18.55 -2.34
C THR A 234 -5.83 18.60 -1.25
N LYS A 235 -6.31 19.80 -0.90
CA LYS A 235 -7.43 19.96 0.06
C LYS A 235 -8.68 19.24 -0.40
N LYS A 236 -9.05 19.37 -1.68
CA LYS A 236 -10.28 18.78 -2.21
C LYS A 236 -10.21 17.24 -2.23
N VAL A 237 -9.06 16.65 -2.55
CA VAL A 237 -8.84 15.20 -2.47
C VAL A 237 -8.91 14.72 -1.02
N ILE A 238 -8.24 15.42 -0.10
CA ILE A 238 -8.31 15.12 1.35
C ILE A 238 -9.77 15.16 1.83
N ASP A 239 -10.50 16.22 1.50
CA ASP A 239 -11.91 16.36 1.90
C ASP A 239 -12.80 15.24 1.36
N ALA A 240 -12.56 14.79 0.13
CA ALA A 240 -13.28 13.68 -0.45
C ALA A 240 -12.91 12.34 0.19
N ALA A 241 -11.67 12.18 0.65
CA ALA A 241 -11.17 10.93 1.23
C ALA A 241 -11.36 10.82 2.75
N ASN A 242 -11.58 11.94 3.46
CA ASN A 242 -11.49 11.98 4.93
C ASN A 242 -12.53 11.13 5.67
N GLU A 243 -13.58 10.69 4.99
CA GLU A 243 -14.59 9.78 5.56
C GLU A 243 -14.15 8.30 5.59
N PHE A 244 -13.06 7.93 4.90
CA PHE A 244 -12.60 6.54 4.76
C PHE A 244 -11.43 6.22 5.69
N ASP A 245 -11.33 4.97 6.14
CA ASP A 245 -10.26 4.48 7.04
C ASP A 245 -9.13 3.80 6.25
N ASN A 246 -9.45 3.32 5.06
CA ASN A 246 -8.55 2.52 4.23
C ASN A 246 -7.65 3.36 3.31
N VAL A 247 -7.41 4.65 3.62
CA VAL A 247 -6.75 5.58 2.69
C VAL A 247 -5.46 6.15 3.28
N PHE A 248 -4.50 6.46 2.41
CA PHE A 248 -3.37 7.35 2.71
C PHE A 248 -2.88 8.06 1.43
N PHE A 249 -2.03 9.06 1.56
CA PHE A 249 -1.66 9.95 0.44
C PHE A 249 -0.22 9.75 0.01
N GLU A 250 -0.01 9.50 -1.29
CA GLU A 250 1.30 9.60 -1.93
C GLU A 250 1.46 10.98 -2.57
N ILE A 251 2.60 11.63 -2.34
CA ILE A 251 2.82 12.99 -2.83
C ILE A 251 2.94 13.04 -4.34
N ALA A 252 3.97 12.43 -4.90
CA ALA A 252 4.19 12.47 -6.33
C ALA A 252 4.98 11.27 -6.80
N ASN A 253 4.56 10.67 -7.91
CA ASN A 253 5.35 9.65 -8.56
C ASN A 253 6.54 10.25 -9.31
N GLU A 254 7.74 9.74 -9.02
CA GLU A 254 8.97 9.95 -9.79
C GLU A 254 9.31 11.43 -10.05
N LEU A 255 9.18 12.24 -8.99
CA LEU A 255 9.46 13.67 -9.02
C LEU A 255 10.77 13.99 -8.30
N GLU A 256 11.64 14.78 -8.92
CA GLU A 256 12.91 15.19 -8.30
C GLU A 256 12.73 16.35 -7.30
N ALA A 257 11.71 17.19 -7.48
CA ALA A 257 11.49 18.48 -6.80
C ALA A 257 11.34 18.35 -5.26
N LYS A 258 12.45 18.06 -4.57
CA LYS A 258 12.47 17.71 -3.15
C LYS A 258 11.93 18.82 -2.25
N PRO A 259 12.34 20.10 -2.37
CA PRO A 259 11.78 21.15 -1.53
C PRO A 259 10.26 21.24 -1.65
N TRP A 260 9.74 21.16 -2.88
CA TRP A 260 8.31 21.17 -3.15
C TRP A 260 7.60 19.95 -2.53
N GLN A 261 8.19 18.75 -2.65
CA GLN A 261 7.63 17.55 -2.04
C GLN A 261 7.57 17.67 -0.52
N TYR A 262 8.62 18.17 0.14
CA TYR A 262 8.63 18.37 1.59
C TYR A 262 7.59 19.40 2.04
N GLU A 263 7.47 20.51 1.31
CA GLU A 263 6.42 21.50 1.57
C GLU A 263 5.02 20.89 1.41
N MET A 264 4.80 20.05 0.38
CA MET A 264 3.50 19.40 0.17
C MET A 264 3.19 18.38 1.27
N ILE A 265 4.19 17.62 1.75
CA ILE A 265 4.03 16.71 2.89
C ILE A 265 3.58 17.48 4.13
N GLN A 266 4.25 18.59 4.45
CA GLN A 266 3.87 19.41 5.60
C GLN A 266 2.47 19.99 5.42
N PHE A 267 2.15 20.49 4.22
CA PHE A 267 0.83 21.02 3.93
C PHE A 267 -0.30 19.98 4.09
N VAL A 268 -0.10 18.73 3.64
CA VAL A 268 -1.07 17.64 3.87
C VAL A 268 -1.28 17.44 5.37
N LYS A 269 -0.19 17.32 6.14
CA LYS A 269 -0.26 17.11 7.60
C LYS A 269 -0.94 18.27 8.34
N GLU A 270 -0.57 19.51 8.00
CA GLU A 270 -1.18 20.73 8.55
C GLU A 270 -2.68 20.82 8.24
N TYR A 271 -3.07 20.48 7.02
CA TYR A 271 -4.48 20.53 6.63
C TYR A 271 -5.29 19.41 7.30
N GLU A 272 -4.78 18.18 7.33
CA GLU A 272 -5.46 17.05 8.00
C GLU A 272 -5.54 17.20 9.51
N ALA A 273 -4.63 17.95 10.15
CA ALA A 273 -4.76 18.31 11.56
C ALA A 273 -6.07 19.09 11.87
N THR A 274 -6.71 19.68 10.86
CA THR A 274 -8.03 20.33 10.97
C THR A 274 -9.21 19.39 10.71
N LYS A 275 -8.94 18.11 10.44
CA LYS A 275 -9.92 17.10 10.02
C LYS A 275 -10.05 16.00 11.08
N PRO A 276 -11.19 15.28 11.13
CA PRO A 276 -11.37 14.16 12.05
C PRO A 276 -10.35 13.03 11.87
N LYS A 277 -10.02 12.68 10.62
CA LYS A 277 -9.01 11.66 10.32
C LYS A 277 -7.72 12.30 9.84
N GLN A 278 -6.60 11.76 10.28
CA GLN A 278 -5.26 12.11 9.80
C GLN A 278 -4.64 10.87 9.18
N HIS A 279 -4.36 10.91 7.89
CA HIS A 279 -3.82 9.78 7.15
C HIS A 279 -2.30 9.89 7.02
N LEU A 280 -1.67 8.76 6.70
CA LEU A 280 -0.23 8.71 6.43
C LEU A 280 0.12 9.46 5.14
N VAL A 281 1.34 10.00 5.11
CA VAL A 281 1.92 10.61 3.91
C VAL A 281 3.10 9.78 3.42
N TYR A 282 3.04 9.35 2.16
CA TYR A 282 3.99 8.50 1.45
C TYR A 282 4.80 9.34 0.44
N MET A 283 6.13 9.23 0.52
CA MET A 283 7.05 9.78 -0.49
C MET A 283 7.70 8.65 -1.30
N SER A 284 7.48 8.64 -2.61
CA SER A 284 8.07 7.66 -3.52
C SER A 284 9.36 8.18 -4.19
N PRO A 285 10.27 7.28 -4.58
CA PRO A 285 11.54 7.62 -5.21
C PRO A 285 11.43 7.89 -6.72
N GLY A 286 12.58 8.19 -7.32
CA GLY A 286 12.69 8.57 -8.72
C GLY A 286 12.63 10.07 -8.89
N GLY A 287 12.79 10.56 -10.11
CA GLY A 287 12.73 12.00 -10.29
C GLY A 287 13.02 12.52 -11.67
N ARG A 288 11.97 12.94 -12.36
CA ARG A 288 12.06 13.95 -13.41
C ARG A 288 12.43 15.29 -12.77
N ASN A 289 13.56 15.84 -13.22
CA ASN A 289 13.94 17.21 -12.92
C ASN A 289 13.16 18.19 -13.80
N ARG A 290 13.36 19.49 -13.59
CA ARG A 290 12.68 20.55 -14.34
C ARG A 290 12.74 20.39 -15.87
N ASN A 291 13.84 19.84 -16.40
CA ASN A 291 14.08 19.71 -17.84
C ASN A 291 13.65 18.32 -18.38
N GLY A 292 12.85 17.56 -17.64
CA GLY A 292 12.44 16.19 -17.99
C GLY A 292 13.53 15.11 -17.88
N GLY A 293 14.73 15.48 -17.44
CA GLY A 293 15.83 14.57 -17.21
C GLY A 293 15.60 13.68 -15.99
N TRP A 294 16.03 12.42 -16.07
CA TRP A 294 15.93 11.49 -14.94
C TRP A 294 17.10 11.66 -13.96
N SER A 295 16.78 11.75 -12.68
CA SER A 295 17.75 11.78 -11.59
C SER A 295 17.39 10.75 -10.52
N ARG A 296 18.40 10.30 -9.77
CA ARG A 296 18.18 9.40 -8.64
C ARG A 296 18.14 10.22 -7.36
N LEU A 297 17.01 10.21 -6.67
CA LEU A 297 16.94 10.75 -5.32
C LEU A 297 17.83 9.92 -4.38
N PRO A 298 18.75 10.56 -3.63
CA PRO A 298 19.56 9.87 -2.64
C PRO A 298 18.69 9.18 -1.58
N LYS A 299 19.20 8.08 -1.02
CA LYS A 299 18.47 7.29 -0.02
C LYS A 299 18.14 8.11 1.22
N GLU A 300 19.09 8.92 1.65
CA GLU A 300 19.03 9.72 2.87
C GLU A 300 17.91 10.76 2.82
N GLU A 301 17.59 11.28 1.63
CA GLU A 301 16.51 12.25 1.45
C GLU A 301 15.15 11.61 1.70
N LEU A 302 14.93 10.38 1.24
CA LEU A 302 13.64 9.70 1.41
C LEU A 302 13.48 9.15 2.82
N VAL A 303 14.54 8.56 3.37
CA VAL A 303 14.57 8.08 4.75
C VAL A 303 14.35 9.24 5.72
N GLY A 304 15.08 10.35 5.52
CA GLY A 304 15.03 11.56 6.35
C GLY A 304 13.89 12.53 6.04
N SER A 305 13.06 12.24 5.04
CA SER A 305 11.93 13.09 4.64
C SER A 305 10.90 13.27 5.78
N PRO A 306 10.04 14.30 5.72
CA PRO A 306 8.94 14.45 6.66
C PRO A 306 7.79 13.44 6.43
N ALA A 307 7.86 12.58 5.41
CA ALA A 307 6.86 11.54 5.14
C ALA A 307 6.88 10.43 6.20
N ASP A 308 5.75 9.78 6.40
CA ASP A 308 5.57 8.70 7.39
C ASP A 308 6.08 7.35 6.86
N LEU A 309 6.14 7.19 5.54
CA LEU A 309 6.64 6.01 4.85
C LEU A 309 7.29 6.40 3.51
N TYR A 310 8.10 5.49 2.98
CA TYR A 310 8.80 5.68 1.71
C TYR A 310 8.94 4.37 0.93
N SER A 311 9.29 4.50 -0.36
CA SER A 311 9.65 3.37 -1.21
C SER A 311 11.12 3.36 -1.56
N VAL A 312 11.63 2.17 -1.83
CA VAL A 312 13.00 1.99 -2.32
C VAL A 312 13.07 2.07 -3.83
N THR A 313 14.26 2.32 -4.37
CA THR A 313 14.51 2.27 -5.81
C THR A 313 15.71 1.39 -6.13
N ARG A 314 15.67 0.72 -7.29
CA ARG A 314 16.82 0.00 -7.86
C ARG A 314 18.07 0.87 -8.06
N GLY A 315 17.88 2.20 -8.08
CA GLY A 315 18.95 3.17 -8.26
C GLY A 315 19.95 3.23 -7.09
N TRP A 316 19.55 2.79 -5.89
CA TRP A 316 20.38 2.88 -4.68
C TRP A 316 21.44 1.79 -4.61
N SER A 317 21.14 0.56 -5.04
CA SER A 317 22.10 -0.55 -5.03
C SER A 317 21.63 -1.67 -5.97
N LYS A 318 22.57 -2.51 -6.43
CA LYS A 318 22.26 -3.71 -7.20
C LYS A 318 21.43 -4.74 -6.42
N SER A 319 21.51 -4.73 -5.09
CA SER A 319 20.78 -5.66 -4.21
C SER A 319 19.26 -5.58 -4.41
N TYR A 320 18.72 -4.39 -4.65
CA TYR A 320 17.28 -4.18 -4.92
C TYR A 320 16.75 -4.89 -6.17
N ARG A 321 17.63 -5.48 -6.99
CA ARG A 321 17.25 -6.23 -8.20
C ARG A 321 16.94 -7.72 -7.94
N GLY A 322 16.92 -8.17 -6.69
CA GLY A 322 16.56 -9.55 -6.37
C GLY A 322 16.91 -10.06 -4.98
N ASP A 323 17.75 -9.33 -4.23
CA ASP A 323 18.11 -9.63 -2.85
C ASP A 323 18.23 -8.31 -2.05
N PRO A 324 17.10 -7.63 -1.80
CA PRO A 324 17.13 -6.34 -1.12
C PRO A 324 17.65 -6.49 0.32
N PRO A 325 18.39 -5.49 0.83
CA PRO A 325 18.91 -5.53 2.20
C PRO A 325 17.77 -5.42 3.22
N ILE A 326 18.04 -5.74 4.49
CA ILE A 326 17.16 -5.32 5.58
C ILE A 326 17.35 -3.82 5.77
N GLU A 327 16.29 -3.04 5.59
CA GLU A 327 16.34 -1.60 5.88
C GLU A 327 16.48 -1.36 7.39
N PRO A 328 17.17 -0.30 7.84
CA PRO A 328 17.43 -0.05 9.27
C PRO A 328 16.15 0.09 10.12
N GLY A 329 15.00 0.35 9.50
CA GLY A 329 13.70 0.51 10.17
C GLY A 329 13.36 1.97 10.43
N GLY A 330 12.45 2.23 11.38
CA GLY A 330 12.03 3.58 11.78
C GLY A 330 10.86 4.16 10.99
N LYS A 331 10.60 3.64 9.78
CA LYS A 331 9.40 3.89 8.98
C LYS A 331 9.02 2.63 8.20
N PRO A 332 7.74 2.44 7.84
CA PRO A 332 7.34 1.42 6.89
C PRO A 332 7.98 1.68 5.52
N VAL A 333 8.46 0.61 4.90
CA VAL A 333 9.17 0.68 3.62
C VAL A 333 8.47 -0.18 2.59
N PHE A 334 8.14 0.42 1.45
CA PHE A 334 7.58 -0.29 0.31
C PHE A 334 8.68 -0.69 -0.70
N MET A 335 8.58 -1.93 -1.15
CA MET A 335 9.09 -2.33 -2.46
C MET A 335 7.99 -2.03 -3.49
N ASP A 336 7.99 -0.81 -3.98
CA ASP A 336 7.14 -0.41 -5.10
C ASP A 336 7.84 -0.77 -6.41
N MET A 337 7.29 -1.76 -7.11
CA MET A 337 7.94 -2.33 -8.28
C MET A 337 8.03 -1.36 -9.45
N ASP A 338 7.26 -0.27 -9.46
CA ASP A 338 7.37 0.81 -10.43
C ASP A 338 8.79 1.41 -10.46
N HIS A 339 9.43 1.54 -9.28
CA HIS A 339 10.77 2.15 -9.15
C HIS A 339 11.92 1.14 -9.12
N VAL A 340 11.60 -0.15 -9.20
CA VAL A 340 12.54 -1.26 -9.00
C VAL A 340 12.63 -2.15 -10.23
N ALA A 341 11.58 -2.21 -11.04
CA ALA A 341 11.52 -2.94 -12.29
C ALA A 341 12.69 -2.59 -13.24
N VAL A 342 13.17 -3.60 -13.96
CA VAL A 342 14.32 -3.48 -14.85
C VAL A 342 13.96 -2.74 -16.14
N ASP A 343 12.79 -3.05 -16.67
CA ASP A 343 12.30 -2.58 -17.96
C ASP A 343 11.16 -1.58 -17.77
N LYS A 344 11.08 -0.61 -18.69
CA LYS A 344 10.10 0.50 -18.65
C LYS A 344 8.63 0.03 -18.71
N ASP A 345 8.42 -1.21 -19.15
CA ASP A 345 7.10 -1.84 -19.20
C ASP A 345 6.84 -2.76 -18.00
N GLY A 346 7.74 -2.85 -17.02
CA GLY A 346 7.53 -3.64 -15.80
C GLY A 346 7.51 -5.17 -15.98
N ASP A 347 7.55 -5.70 -17.20
CA ASP A 347 7.74 -7.13 -17.49
C ASP A 347 9.22 -7.49 -17.35
N ASN A 348 9.60 -8.08 -16.22
CA ASN A 348 10.96 -8.57 -15.99
C ASN A 348 10.98 -9.67 -14.91
N ASP A 349 12.08 -10.43 -14.90
CA ASP A 349 12.36 -11.60 -14.04
C ASP A 349 12.22 -11.35 -12.52
N TRP A 350 12.09 -10.10 -12.08
CA TRP A 350 11.88 -9.77 -10.67
C TRP A 350 10.42 -9.47 -10.33
N ASN A 351 9.68 -8.79 -11.21
CA ASN A 351 8.31 -8.34 -10.94
C ASN A 351 7.28 -9.46 -11.03
N ASN A 352 7.50 -10.45 -11.91
CA ASN A 352 6.64 -11.64 -12.04
C ASN A 352 7.27 -12.90 -11.40
N ASN A 353 8.15 -12.70 -10.41
CA ASN A 353 8.83 -13.78 -9.70
C ASN A 353 8.04 -14.22 -8.46
N PRO A 354 7.55 -15.47 -8.39
CA PRO A 354 6.74 -15.92 -7.26
C PRO A 354 7.53 -16.05 -5.94
N THR A 355 8.87 -16.00 -5.97
CA THR A 355 9.72 -16.01 -4.77
C THR A 355 9.90 -14.62 -4.16
N MET A 356 9.73 -13.56 -4.95
CA MET A 356 9.93 -12.18 -4.52
C MET A 356 9.09 -11.82 -3.28
N PRO A 357 7.77 -12.14 -3.22
CA PRO A 357 6.94 -11.80 -2.07
C PRO A 357 7.51 -12.31 -0.73
N TRP A 358 8.07 -13.52 -0.73
CA TRP A 358 8.63 -14.14 0.48
C TRP A 358 9.95 -13.54 0.90
N LYS A 359 10.81 -13.17 -0.07
CA LYS A 359 12.02 -12.39 0.21
C LYS A 359 11.66 -11.04 0.83
N LEU A 360 10.64 -10.36 0.33
CA LEU A 360 10.23 -9.06 0.85
C LEU A 360 9.63 -9.14 2.25
N LEU A 361 8.68 -10.05 2.49
CA LEU A 361 8.08 -10.22 3.81
C LEU A 361 9.13 -10.58 4.86
N THR A 362 10.04 -11.51 4.55
CA THR A 362 11.11 -11.91 5.48
C THR A 362 12.18 -10.84 5.73
N ARG A 363 12.21 -9.79 4.89
CA ARG A 363 13.07 -8.61 5.06
C ARG A 363 12.31 -7.40 5.64
N GLY A 364 11.01 -7.54 5.90
CA GLY A 364 10.17 -6.51 6.52
C GLY A 364 9.70 -5.41 5.56
N TYR A 365 9.61 -5.68 4.25
CA TYR A 365 9.08 -4.74 3.25
C TYR A 365 7.60 -4.97 3.00
N HIS A 366 6.84 -3.88 2.95
CA HIS A 366 5.56 -3.81 2.25
C HIS A 366 5.79 -3.90 0.73
N GLN A 367 4.78 -4.30 -0.05
CA GLN A 367 5.00 -4.52 -1.49
C GLN A 367 3.84 -4.10 -2.37
N CYS A 368 4.17 -3.62 -3.56
CA CYS A 368 3.22 -3.29 -4.61
C CYS A 368 3.79 -3.76 -5.95
N ILE A 369 3.13 -4.72 -6.60
CA ILE A 369 3.53 -5.12 -7.95
C ILE A 369 3.02 -4.13 -8.99
N TYR A 370 3.88 -3.79 -9.93
CA TYR A 370 3.50 -3.10 -11.15
C TYR A 370 2.99 -4.15 -12.13
N ASP A 371 1.68 -4.29 -12.27
CA ASP A 371 1.12 -5.45 -12.94
C ASP A 371 0.94 -5.24 -14.45
N HIS A 372 2.01 -5.54 -15.19
CA HIS A 372 2.03 -5.40 -16.63
C HIS A 372 1.04 -6.33 -17.33
N ASP A 373 0.87 -7.57 -16.86
CA ASP A 373 -0.03 -8.55 -17.51
C ASP A 373 -1.52 -8.23 -17.30
N TYR A 374 -1.88 -7.62 -16.17
CA TYR A 374 -3.24 -7.12 -15.97
C TYR A 374 -3.58 -6.00 -16.96
N TRP A 375 -2.59 -5.15 -17.27
CA TRP A 375 -2.72 -4.02 -18.19
C TRP A 375 -2.63 -4.40 -19.68
N LYS A 376 -1.57 -5.12 -20.05
CA LYS A 376 -1.25 -5.62 -21.39
C LYS A 376 -1.18 -7.14 -21.28
N PRO A 377 -2.31 -7.86 -21.35
CA PRO A 377 -2.31 -9.31 -21.22
C PRO A 377 -1.35 -9.92 -22.24
N THR A 378 -0.23 -10.48 -21.77
CA THR A 378 0.74 -11.15 -22.62
C THR A 378 0.50 -12.66 -22.58
N THR A 379 1.35 -13.42 -23.27
CA THR A 379 1.25 -14.88 -23.34
C THR A 379 1.74 -15.58 -22.05
N ASN A 380 2.36 -14.89 -21.08
CA ASN A 380 2.94 -15.51 -19.88
C ASN A 380 2.17 -15.21 -18.58
N ARG A 381 0.85 -15.43 -18.59
CA ARG A 381 -0.04 -15.21 -17.43
C ARG A 381 0.33 -16.03 -16.19
N THR A 382 0.92 -17.21 -16.38
CA THR A 382 1.18 -18.17 -15.30
C THR A 382 2.14 -17.63 -14.24
N ALA A 383 3.23 -16.95 -14.66
CA ALA A 383 4.20 -16.40 -13.72
C ALA A 383 3.61 -15.22 -12.91
N TRP A 384 2.82 -14.38 -13.56
CA TRP A 384 2.11 -13.27 -12.92
C TRP A 384 1.06 -13.77 -11.93
N ASP A 385 0.22 -14.73 -12.31
CA ASP A 385 -0.75 -15.30 -11.38
C ASP A 385 -0.07 -16.01 -10.20
N ALA A 386 0.99 -16.80 -10.44
CA ALA A 386 1.77 -17.41 -9.36
C ALA A 386 2.34 -16.36 -8.40
N THR A 387 2.81 -15.23 -8.92
CA THR A 387 3.31 -14.11 -8.09
C THR A 387 2.18 -13.48 -7.29
N ARG A 388 1.04 -13.17 -7.90
CA ARG A 388 -0.14 -12.61 -7.21
C ARG A 388 -0.64 -13.53 -6.08
N TYR A 389 -0.71 -14.85 -6.32
CA TYR A 389 -1.09 -15.81 -5.27
C TYR A 389 -0.09 -15.83 -4.12
N ASN A 390 1.20 -15.73 -4.40
CA ASN A 390 2.22 -15.66 -3.36
C ASN A 390 2.17 -14.33 -2.58
N ILE A 391 1.85 -13.20 -3.22
CA ILE A 391 1.57 -11.93 -2.51
C ILE A 391 0.39 -12.13 -1.54
N GLY A 392 -0.71 -12.71 -2.01
CA GLY A 392 -1.85 -13.05 -1.16
C GLY A 392 -1.49 -13.95 0.03
N ALA A 393 -0.65 -14.95 -0.21
CA ALA A 393 -0.16 -15.84 0.85
C ALA A 393 0.67 -15.07 1.89
N THR A 394 1.49 -14.11 1.48
CA THR A 394 2.22 -13.26 2.45
C THR A 394 1.29 -12.43 3.33
N VAL A 395 0.16 -11.92 2.79
CA VAL A 395 -0.89 -11.24 3.57
C VAL A 395 -1.53 -12.19 4.57
N GLU A 396 -1.87 -13.42 4.16
CA GLU A 396 -2.46 -14.42 5.06
C GLU A 396 -1.51 -14.80 6.20
N TYR A 397 -0.24 -15.04 5.88
CA TYR A 397 0.79 -15.36 6.87
C TYR A 397 1.01 -14.20 7.85
N ALA A 398 1.16 -12.98 7.33
CA ALA A 398 1.28 -11.78 8.16
C ALA A 398 0.10 -11.61 9.13
N ASN A 399 -1.13 -11.87 8.69
CA ASN A 399 -2.32 -11.77 9.54
C ASN A 399 -2.38 -12.80 10.68
N ARG A 400 -1.61 -13.89 10.59
CA ARG A 400 -1.52 -14.94 11.62
C ARG A 400 -0.38 -14.71 12.62
N MET A 401 0.57 -13.84 12.29
CA MET A 401 1.78 -13.60 13.07
C MET A 401 1.61 -12.47 14.07
N ASP A 402 2.37 -12.52 15.17
CA ASP A 402 2.57 -11.38 16.05
C ASP A 402 3.59 -10.40 15.44
N LEU A 403 3.20 -9.71 14.36
CA LEU A 403 4.11 -8.81 13.64
C LEU A 403 4.66 -7.68 14.51
N ALA A 404 3.99 -7.30 15.60
CA ALA A 404 4.52 -6.31 16.54
C ALA A 404 5.85 -6.78 17.18
N GLY A 405 5.99 -8.09 17.45
CA GLY A 405 7.22 -8.68 18.01
C GLY A 405 8.19 -9.26 16.98
N MET A 406 7.86 -9.24 15.69
CA MET A 406 8.63 -9.91 14.63
C MET A 406 9.59 -8.94 13.92
N HIS A 407 10.87 -9.31 13.84
CA HIS A 407 11.89 -8.51 13.16
C HIS A 407 12.69 -9.32 12.13
N PRO A 408 13.04 -8.72 10.98
CA PRO A 408 13.89 -9.37 9.99
C PRO A 408 15.32 -9.56 10.54
N ARG A 409 15.86 -10.78 10.42
CA ARG A 409 17.15 -11.20 10.99
C ARG A 409 17.88 -12.15 10.06
N ASP A 410 18.99 -11.69 9.48
CA ASP A 410 19.80 -12.49 8.55
C ASP A 410 20.86 -13.37 9.25
N ASP A 411 20.95 -13.27 10.57
CA ASP A 411 21.81 -14.07 11.43
C ASP A 411 21.10 -15.29 12.04
N MET A 412 19.75 -15.29 12.01
CA MET A 412 18.89 -16.30 12.65
C MET A 412 18.57 -17.51 11.76
N ALA A 413 18.74 -17.40 10.43
CA ALA A 413 18.66 -18.53 9.53
C ALA A 413 19.84 -18.51 8.55
N SER A 414 20.40 -19.68 8.20
CA SER A 414 21.48 -19.75 7.22
C SER A 414 21.04 -19.31 5.82
N THR A 415 19.74 -19.31 5.53
CA THR A 415 19.14 -18.79 4.29
C THR A 415 19.18 -17.27 4.18
N LYS A 416 19.47 -16.54 5.28
CA LYS A 416 19.44 -15.08 5.40
C LYS A 416 18.05 -14.42 5.31
N TYR A 417 17.01 -15.19 5.00
CA TYR A 417 15.62 -14.73 4.93
C TYR A 417 14.82 -15.27 6.13
N CYS A 418 14.78 -14.50 7.20
CA CYS A 418 14.06 -14.87 8.42
C CYS A 418 13.42 -13.64 9.06
N LEU A 419 12.11 -13.70 9.28
CA LEU A 419 11.35 -12.76 10.10
C LEU A 419 10.99 -13.48 11.41
N THR A 420 11.39 -12.96 12.56
CA THR A 420 11.30 -13.71 13.81
C THR A 420 11.12 -12.86 15.06
N ASN A 421 10.39 -13.43 16.02
CA ASN A 421 10.46 -13.14 17.44
C ASN A 421 11.21 -14.32 18.11
N PRO A 422 12.52 -14.19 18.38
CA PRO A 422 13.35 -15.32 18.80
C PRO A 422 12.78 -16.08 20.01
N GLY A 423 12.82 -17.41 19.93
CA GLY A 423 12.25 -18.31 20.92
C GLY A 423 10.73 -18.49 20.81
N ARG A 424 10.02 -17.69 20.02
CA ARG A 424 8.54 -17.72 19.95
C ARG A 424 8.00 -18.00 18.57
N GLU A 425 8.43 -17.26 17.55
CA GLU A 425 7.81 -17.30 16.23
C GLU A 425 8.83 -17.00 15.13
N TYR A 426 8.72 -17.72 14.02
CA TYR A 426 9.65 -17.62 12.88
C TYR A 426 8.93 -17.84 11.57
N LEU A 427 9.21 -16.98 10.60
CA LEU A 427 8.95 -17.20 9.19
C LEU A 427 10.29 -17.21 8.44
N ILE A 428 10.64 -18.34 7.86
CA ILE A 428 11.90 -18.54 7.12
C ILE A 428 11.58 -18.84 5.67
N PHE A 429 12.26 -18.16 4.75
CA PHE A 429 12.24 -18.51 3.34
C PHE A 429 13.56 -19.18 2.95
N GLN A 430 13.48 -20.33 2.30
CA GLN A 430 14.60 -21.06 1.70
C GLN A 430 14.46 -20.97 0.17
N PRO A 431 15.17 -20.03 -0.49
CA PRO A 431 15.11 -19.87 -1.95
C PRO A 431 15.77 -21.03 -2.72
N GLU A 432 16.64 -21.80 -2.06
CA GLU A 432 17.34 -22.92 -2.69
C GLU A 432 16.68 -24.25 -2.32
N SER A 433 17.39 -25.35 -2.56
CA SER A 433 17.03 -26.70 -2.15
C SER A 433 17.90 -27.15 -0.97
N GLY A 434 17.40 -28.09 -0.15
CA GLY A 434 18.23 -28.77 0.84
C GLY A 434 18.27 -28.14 2.23
N ALA A 435 19.29 -28.51 3.00
CA ALA A 435 19.36 -28.23 4.43
C ALA A 435 19.67 -26.77 4.75
N PHE A 436 19.06 -26.25 5.80
CA PHE A 436 19.40 -24.96 6.39
C PHE A 436 19.30 -25.00 7.91
N THR A 437 19.97 -24.06 8.57
CA THR A 437 19.98 -23.96 10.03
C THR A 437 19.12 -22.79 10.49
N VAL A 438 18.32 -23.01 11.54
CA VAL A 438 17.59 -21.97 12.28
C VAL A 438 18.19 -21.87 13.68
N LYS A 439 18.39 -20.63 14.16
CA LYS A 439 18.95 -20.30 15.47
C LYS A 439 17.92 -19.59 16.35
N GLY A 440 18.20 -19.58 17.65
CA GLY A 440 17.42 -18.87 18.66
C GLY A 440 16.17 -19.63 19.12
N LEU A 441 15.96 -20.88 18.70
CA LEU A 441 14.84 -21.70 19.18
C LEU A 441 14.93 -21.84 20.72
N LYS A 442 13.79 -21.95 21.40
CA LYS A 442 13.74 -22.19 22.84
C LYS A 442 14.00 -23.67 23.13
N PRO A 443 15.13 -24.03 23.78
CA PRO A 443 15.36 -25.43 24.17
C PRO A 443 14.24 -25.94 25.09
N GLY A 444 13.79 -27.17 24.87
CA GLY A 444 12.64 -27.77 25.54
C GLY A 444 11.28 -27.26 25.05
N GLY A 445 11.24 -26.36 24.06
CA GLY A 445 10.00 -25.86 23.48
C GLY A 445 9.47 -26.76 22.36
N THR A 446 8.17 -27.00 22.36
CA THR A 446 7.46 -27.64 21.22
C THR A 446 6.99 -26.56 20.27
N TYR A 447 7.35 -26.65 18.99
CA TYR A 447 6.90 -25.74 17.93
C TYR A 447 5.91 -26.44 17.02
N ARG A 448 4.81 -25.77 16.68
CA ARG A 448 4.01 -26.13 15.52
C ARG A 448 4.72 -25.60 14.27
N PHE A 449 4.78 -26.41 13.23
CA PHE A 449 5.36 -26.02 11.95
C PHE A 449 4.36 -26.12 10.80
N GLU A 450 4.61 -25.30 9.78
CA GLU A 450 3.95 -25.35 8.48
C GLU A 450 5.00 -25.19 7.37
N TRP A 451 4.93 -26.06 6.35
CA TRP A 451 5.70 -25.95 5.13
C TRP A 451 4.81 -25.52 3.97
N TYR A 452 5.12 -24.38 3.37
CA TYR A 452 4.43 -23.85 2.19
C TYR A 452 5.36 -23.85 0.98
N GLU A 453 4.86 -24.36 -0.15
CA GLU A 453 5.59 -24.42 -1.41
C GLU A 453 5.18 -23.27 -2.32
N VAL A 454 6.15 -22.42 -2.67
CA VAL A 454 5.93 -21.23 -3.52
C VAL A 454 5.38 -21.60 -4.89
N ALA A 455 5.91 -22.67 -5.51
CA ALA A 455 5.58 -23.06 -6.87
C ALA A 455 4.12 -23.52 -7.05
N SER A 456 3.53 -24.15 -6.03
CA SER A 456 2.13 -24.59 -6.05
C SER A 456 1.21 -23.70 -5.23
N HIS A 457 1.76 -22.64 -4.63
CA HIS A 457 1.06 -21.65 -3.82
C HIS A 457 0.16 -22.28 -2.75
N SER A 458 0.68 -23.33 -2.09
CA SER A 458 -0.10 -24.15 -1.15
C SER A 458 0.75 -24.68 0.00
N THR A 459 0.11 -24.85 1.16
CA THR A 459 0.70 -25.58 2.28
C THR A 459 0.79 -27.08 1.95
N LYS A 460 1.97 -27.67 2.14
CA LYS A 460 2.22 -29.09 1.88
C LYS A 460 2.18 -29.96 3.13
N SER A 461 2.63 -29.44 4.26
CA SER A 461 2.60 -30.19 5.51
C SER A 461 2.52 -29.28 6.73
N ARG A 462 1.98 -29.86 7.81
CA ARG A 462 1.89 -29.26 9.14
C ARG A 462 2.24 -30.32 10.17
N GLY A 463 2.77 -29.91 11.30
CA GLY A 463 3.07 -30.83 12.39
C GLY A 463 3.60 -30.10 13.62
N SER A 464 4.20 -30.87 14.52
CA SER A 464 4.91 -30.37 15.70
C SER A 464 6.34 -30.90 15.73
N LEU A 465 7.24 -30.14 16.35
CA LEU A 465 8.62 -30.55 16.60
C LEU A 465 9.09 -30.04 17.96
N ASP A 466 9.84 -30.86 18.69
CA ASP A 466 10.47 -30.44 19.93
C ASP A 466 11.88 -29.91 19.65
N ALA A 467 12.16 -28.68 20.08
CA ALA A 467 13.47 -28.07 19.97
C ALA A 467 14.34 -28.49 21.17
N THR A 468 15.23 -29.46 20.96
CA THR A 468 16.17 -29.93 22.00
C THR A 468 17.35 -28.98 22.21
N ALA A 469 17.63 -28.11 21.24
CA ALA A 469 18.71 -27.13 21.27
C ALA A 469 18.23 -25.80 20.66
N SER A 470 19.00 -24.72 20.90
CA SER A 470 18.71 -23.39 20.34
C SER A 470 19.05 -23.25 18.87
N VAL A 471 19.75 -24.24 18.31
CA VAL A 471 20.12 -24.32 16.90
C VAL A 471 19.62 -25.66 16.36
N ARG A 472 18.95 -25.64 15.22
CA ARG A 472 18.43 -26.85 14.57
C ARG A 472 18.59 -26.76 13.07
N GLN A 473 19.00 -27.88 12.47
CA GLN A 473 18.97 -28.07 11.02
C GLN A 473 17.58 -28.54 10.58
N PHE A 474 17.11 -28.00 9.47
CA PHE A 474 15.89 -28.37 8.77
C PHE A 474 16.24 -28.73 7.34
N ASP A 475 15.64 -29.80 6.82
CA ASP A 475 15.75 -30.16 5.42
C ASP A 475 14.51 -29.65 4.68
N ALA A 476 14.70 -28.73 3.73
CA ALA A 476 13.60 -28.23 2.92
C ALA A 476 13.02 -29.38 2.07
N PRO A 477 11.71 -29.67 2.18
CA PRO A 477 11.10 -30.79 1.45
C PRO A 477 10.97 -30.55 -0.07
N PHE A 478 11.16 -29.30 -0.51
CA PHE A 478 11.07 -28.85 -1.90
C PHE A 478 11.84 -27.53 -2.07
N ASN A 479 12.03 -27.11 -3.33
CA ASN A 479 12.67 -25.83 -3.66
C ASN A 479 11.74 -24.66 -3.32
N ASN A 480 12.31 -23.49 -3.01
CA ASN A 480 11.54 -22.28 -2.68
C ASN A 480 10.54 -22.55 -1.55
N ALA A 481 11.03 -23.11 -0.44
CA ALA A 481 10.20 -23.50 0.68
C ALA A 481 10.06 -22.37 1.70
N VAL A 482 8.86 -22.22 2.24
CA VAL A 482 8.60 -21.34 3.38
C VAL A 482 8.31 -22.22 4.60
N LEU A 483 9.11 -22.04 5.64
CA LEU A 483 8.92 -22.66 6.94
C LEU A 483 8.35 -21.63 7.91
N TYR A 484 7.20 -21.93 8.49
CA TYR A 484 6.63 -21.15 9.59
C TYR A 484 6.63 -21.98 10.86
N LEU A 485 7.22 -21.43 11.94
CA LEU A 485 7.32 -22.06 13.25
C LEU A 485 6.68 -21.16 14.30
N VAL A 486 5.86 -21.73 15.18
CA VAL A 486 5.25 -21.04 16.32
C VAL A 486 5.36 -21.92 17.55
N LEU A 487 5.92 -21.39 18.64
CA LEU A 487 6.00 -22.08 19.92
C LEU A 487 4.58 -22.40 20.42
N ASP A 488 4.35 -23.66 20.78
CA ASP A 488 3.12 -24.10 21.40
C ASP A 488 3.18 -23.86 22.91
N GLU A 489 2.62 -22.74 23.35
CA GLU A 489 2.59 -22.36 24.76
C GLU A 489 1.69 -23.26 25.63
N GLN A 490 0.96 -24.21 25.03
CA GLN A 490 0.11 -25.15 25.77
C GLN A 490 0.85 -26.41 26.27
N GLY A 491 2.06 -26.69 25.76
CA GLY A 491 2.84 -27.87 26.14
C GLY A 491 3.59 -27.75 27.49
N SER A 492 3.62 -26.58 28.11
CA SER A 492 4.42 -26.31 29.32
C SER A 492 3.65 -26.45 30.64
N ALA A 493 2.37 -26.84 30.62
CA ALA A 493 1.53 -26.92 31.82
C ALA A 493 1.52 -28.32 32.50
N ASN A 494 2.23 -29.31 31.95
CA ASN A 494 2.29 -30.68 32.48
C ASN A 494 3.75 -31.17 32.67
N GLN A 495 4.58 -30.39 33.37
CA GLN A 495 5.80 -30.91 34.00
C GLN A 495 5.89 -30.47 35.45
#